data_AF-A0A9P8Q7H4-F1
#
_entry.id   AF-A0A9P8Q7H4-F1
#
_cell.length_a   1.000
_cell.length_b   1.000
_cell.length_c   1.000
_cell.angle_alpha   90.00
_cell.angle_beta   90.00
_cell.angle_gamma   90.00
#
_symmetry.space_group_name_H-M   'P 1'
#
loop_
_entity.id
_entity.type
_entity.pdbx_description
1 polymer ?
#
loop_
_entity_poly.entity_id
_entity_poly.type
_entity_poly.pdbx_seq_one_letter_code
_entity_poly.pdbx_strand_id
1 'polypeptide(L)'
;NVEVETEEIEFGVSESTDTFEENDDFTEQDEDEEEEGFEENLEDGQTPEDPLYVLPLYSLLPTKEQMKIFEKPPQGARLCVVATNIAETSLTIP
;
A
#
# COMPACT_ATOMS: atom_id res chain seq x y z
N ASN A 1 -7.86 21.19 46.61
CA ASN A 1 -6.50 20.64 46.74
C ASN A 1 -6.58 19.14 46.60
N VAL A 2 -6.34 18.64 45.40
CA VAL A 2 -6.00 17.24 45.17
C VAL A 2 -4.49 17.26 45.01
N GLU A 3 -3.78 16.66 45.96
CA GLU A 3 -2.32 16.55 45.92
C GLU A 3 -1.98 15.53 44.83
N VAL A 4 -1.31 16.00 43.77
CA VAL A 4 -0.76 15.14 42.72
C VAL A 4 0.53 14.56 43.28
N GLU A 5 0.47 13.31 43.73
CA GLU A 5 1.68 12.56 44.07
C GLU A 5 2.36 12.13 42.77
N THR A 6 3.56 12.65 42.51
CA THR A 6 4.41 12.25 41.38
C THR A 6 5.18 11.00 41.80
N GLU A 7 4.89 9.85 41.18
CA GLU A 7 5.69 8.63 41.35
C GLU A 7 7.02 8.78 40.57
N GLU A 8 8.14 8.87 41.29
CA GLU A 8 9.48 8.86 40.70
C GLU A 8 9.86 7.42 40.31
N ILE A 9 10.02 7.15 39.01
CA ILE A 9 10.45 5.85 38.50
C ILE A 9 11.99 5.79 38.56
N GLU A 10 12.52 5.03 39.51
CA GLU A 10 13.96 4.76 39.63
C GLU A 10 14.39 3.69 38.59
N PHE A 11 15.04 4.13 37.51
CA PHE A 11 15.59 3.22 36.50
C PHE A 11 16.93 2.63 36.98
N GLY A 12 16.85 1.53 37.73
CA GLY A 12 18.02 0.77 38.16
C GLY A 12 18.64 0.01 37.00
N VAL A 13 19.72 0.53 36.42
CA VAL A 13 20.62 -0.24 35.54
C VAL A 13 21.49 -1.13 36.43
N SER A 14 21.11 -2.39 36.60
CA SER A 14 22.02 -3.43 37.06
C SER A 14 22.75 -4.01 35.86
N GLU A 15 24.03 -3.69 35.72
CA GLU A 15 24.93 -4.30 34.76
C GLU A 15 25.17 -5.77 35.13
N SER A 16 24.53 -6.68 34.39
CA SER A 16 24.81 -8.12 34.42
C SER A 16 24.90 -8.61 32.98
N THR A 17 26.14 -8.82 32.54
CA THR A 17 26.50 -9.46 31.27
C THR A 17 26.17 -10.95 31.36
N ASP A 18 24.99 -11.34 30.90
CA ASP A 18 24.67 -12.73 30.60
C ASP A 18 24.63 -12.92 29.08
N THR A 19 25.64 -13.62 28.58
CA THR A 19 25.78 -14.06 27.19
C THR A 19 24.69 -15.10 26.88
N PHE A 20 23.61 -14.71 26.21
CA PHE A 20 22.66 -15.66 25.65
C PHE A 20 23.16 -16.10 24.27
N GLU A 21 23.79 -17.27 24.20
CA GLU A 21 23.98 -18.01 22.95
C GLU A 21 22.68 -18.77 22.62
N GLU A 22 21.80 -18.18 21.82
CA GLU A 22 20.73 -18.93 21.14
C GLU A 22 21.23 -19.31 19.74
N ASN A 23 21.54 -20.60 19.55
CA ASN A 23 21.72 -21.20 18.24
C ASN A 23 20.49 -22.04 17.89
N ASP A 24 19.88 -21.67 16.76
CA ASP A 24 19.34 -22.52 15.69
C ASP A 24 17.97 -23.20 15.88
N ASP A 25 16.96 -22.66 15.19
CA ASP A 25 16.29 -23.33 14.06
C ASP A 25 15.00 -22.55 13.72
N PHE A 26 15.14 -21.36 13.11
CA PHE A 26 14.04 -20.76 12.36
C PHE A 26 14.22 -21.22 10.93
N THR A 27 13.65 -22.37 10.59
CA THR A 27 13.51 -22.77 9.19
C THR A 27 12.77 -21.64 8.48
N GLU A 28 13.46 -20.92 7.60
CA GLU A 28 12.85 -20.07 6.57
C GLU A 28 11.98 -21.00 5.72
N GLN A 29 10.72 -21.14 6.12
CA GLN A 29 9.68 -21.64 5.25
C GLN A 29 9.30 -20.46 4.34
N ASP A 30 10.23 -20.07 3.47
CA ASP A 30 9.91 -19.26 2.32
C ASP A 30 9.17 -20.20 1.37
N GLU A 31 7.86 -20.27 1.57
CA GLU A 31 6.96 -20.82 0.58
C GLU A 31 7.19 -19.97 -0.67
N ASP A 32 7.84 -20.55 -1.68
CA ASP A 32 7.89 -20.04 -3.05
C ASP A 32 6.45 -20.05 -3.61
N GLU A 33 5.54 -19.30 -3.01
CA GLU A 33 4.33 -18.85 -3.65
C GLU A 33 4.82 -17.93 -4.77
N GLU A 34 4.92 -18.48 -5.98
CA GLU A 34 5.07 -17.70 -7.20
C GLU A 34 3.91 -16.70 -7.21
N GLU A 35 4.18 -15.48 -6.72
CA GLU A 35 3.25 -14.37 -6.78
C GLU A 35 2.94 -14.20 -8.27
N GLU A 36 1.72 -14.58 -8.68
CA GLU A 36 1.26 -14.39 -10.06
C GLU A 36 1.24 -12.89 -10.32
N GLY A 37 2.39 -12.38 -10.77
CA GLY A 37 2.62 -10.97 -10.96
C GLY A 37 1.63 -10.41 -11.96
N PHE A 38 1.16 -9.20 -11.70
CA PHE A 38 0.36 -8.46 -12.68
C PHE A 38 1.27 -8.06 -13.85
N GLU A 39 1.18 -8.77 -14.98
CA GLU A 39 1.82 -8.33 -16.22
C GLU A 39 1.13 -7.07 -16.75
N GLU A 40 1.81 -5.93 -16.66
CA GLU A 40 1.36 -4.67 -17.25
C GLU A 40 1.38 -4.77 -18.78
N ASN A 41 0.21 -4.61 -19.42
CA ASN A 41 0.14 -4.46 -20.87
C ASN A 41 0.35 -3.00 -21.26
N LEU A 42 1.52 -2.69 -21.82
CA LEU A 42 1.87 -1.36 -22.34
C LEU A 42 1.48 -1.20 -23.82
N GLU A 43 0.97 -0.03 -24.18
CA GLU A 43 0.71 0.32 -25.58
C GLU A 43 2.00 0.74 -26.32
N ASP A 44 1.94 0.78 -27.66
CA ASP A 44 3.05 1.24 -28.49
C ASP A 44 3.51 2.66 -28.10
N GLY A 45 4.75 2.77 -27.65
CA GLY A 45 5.37 4.03 -27.23
C GLY A 45 5.21 4.37 -25.76
N GLN A 46 4.61 3.48 -24.95
CA GLN A 46 4.61 3.60 -23.49
C GLN A 46 5.84 2.93 -22.88
N THR A 47 6.31 3.47 -21.76
CA THR A 47 7.38 2.89 -20.95
C THR A 47 6.91 2.65 -19.50
N PRO A 48 7.53 1.70 -18.77
CA PRO A 48 7.25 1.53 -17.35
C PRO A 48 7.49 2.81 -16.52
N GLU A 49 8.35 3.70 -17.01
CA GLU A 49 8.73 4.96 -16.36
C GLU A 49 7.73 6.10 -16.61
N ASP A 50 6.75 5.88 -17.50
CA ASP A 50 5.73 6.88 -17.79
C ASP A 50 4.88 7.19 -16.55
N PRO A 51 4.58 8.47 -16.28
CA PRO A 51 3.80 8.87 -15.11
C PRO A 51 2.41 8.22 -15.10
N LEU A 52 1.95 7.85 -13.90
CA LEU A 52 0.59 7.35 -13.69
C LEU A 52 -0.34 8.49 -13.32
N TYR A 53 -1.46 8.60 -14.04
CA TYR A 53 -2.59 9.46 -13.67
C TYR A 53 -3.60 8.62 -12.88
N VAL A 54 -3.50 8.72 -11.54
CA VAL A 54 -4.26 7.87 -10.62
C VAL A 54 -5.59 8.52 -10.24
N LEU A 55 -6.70 7.79 -10.41
CA LEU A 55 -8.04 8.23 -10.02
C LEU A 55 -8.73 7.17 -9.12
N PRO A 56 -9.37 7.58 -8.02
CA PRO A 56 -10.16 6.66 -7.20
C PRO A 56 -11.55 6.44 -7.81
N LEU A 57 -12.13 5.25 -7.61
CA LEU A 57 -13.50 4.94 -8.01
C LEU A 57 -14.22 4.11 -6.93
N TYR A 58 -15.20 4.73 -6.28
CA TYR A 58 -16.04 4.08 -5.26
C TYR A 58 -17.43 4.75 -5.21
N SER A 59 -18.43 4.06 -4.67
CA SER A 59 -19.85 4.44 -4.78
C SER A 59 -20.21 5.81 -4.16
N LEU A 60 -19.47 6.26 -3.15
CA LEU A 60 -19.71 7.55 -2.47
C LEU A 60 -19.03 8.74 -3.17
N LEU A 61 -18.20 8.50 -4.19
CA LEU A 61 -17.52 9.55 -4.92
C LEU A 61 -18.54 10.42 -5.67
N PRO A 62 -18.44 11.77 -5.66
CA PRO A 62 -19.37 12.61 -6.40
C PRO A 62 -19.39 12.26 -7.89
N THR A 63 -20.57 12.34 -8.54
CA THR A 63 -20.72 12.00 -9.97
C THR A 63 -19.73 12.73 -10.86
N LYS A 64 -19.45 14.02 -10.59
CA LYS A 64 -18.47 14.80 -11.35
C LYS A 64 -17.06 14.20 -11.31
N GLU A 65 -16.68 13.58 -10.20
CA GLU A 65 -15.37 12.95 -10.06
C GLU A 65 -15.35 11.55 -10.63
N GLN A 66 -16.44 10.78 -10.50
CA GLN A 66 -16.60 9.50 -11.21
C GLN A 66 -16.46 9.69 -12.73
N MET A 67 -16.99 10.79 -13.29
CA MET A 67 -16.91 11.06 -14.72
C MET A 67 -15.49 11.34 -15.24
N LYS A 68 -14.55 11.73 -14.36
CA LYS A 68 -13.15 12.02 -14.76
C LYS A 68 -12.43 10.78 -15.30
N ILE A 69 -12.85 9.58 -14.92
CA ILE A 69 -12.25 8.33 -15.41
C ILE A 69 -12.47 8.12 -16.92
N PHE A 70 -13.46 8.80 -17.51
CA PHE A 70 -13.75 8.77 -18.94
C PHE A 70 -13.05 9.89 -19.72
N GLU A 71 -12.40 10.82 -19.02
CA GLU A 71 -11.60 11.86 -19.66
C GLU A 71 -10.24 11.31 -20.05
N LYS A 72 -9.70 11.78 -21.17
CA LYS A 72 -8.37 11.36 -21.62
C LYS A 72 -7.32 11.76 -20.57
N PRO A 73 -6.41 10.85 -20.16
CA PRO A 73 -5.34 11.21 -19.26
C PRO A 73 -4.43 12.28 -19.88
N PRO A 74 -3.68 13.04 -19.06
CA PRO A 74 -2.68 13.98 -19.54
C PRO A 74 -1.68 13.32 -20.51
N GLN A 75 -1.12 14.12 -21.43
CA GLN A 75 -0.20 13.60 -22.44
C GLN A 75 1.02 12.92 -21.78
N GLY A 76 1.31 11.70 -22.23
CA GLY A 76 2.44 10.91 -21.73
C GLY A 76 2.20 10.24 -20.38
N ALA A 77 0.97 10.28 -19.85
CA ALA A 77 0.61 9.58 -18.62
C ALA A 77 -0.31 8.39 -18.91
N ARG A 78 -0.12 7.29 -18.16
CA ARG A 78 -0.98 6.11 -18.20
C ARG A 78 -2.10 6.27 -17.18
N LEU A 79 -3.33 5.91 -17.55
CA LEU A 79 -4.48 5.98 -16.66
C LEU A 79 -4.46 4.80 -15.67
N CYS A 80 -4.50 5.08 -14.37
CA CYS A 80 -4.59 4.07 -13.32
C CYS A 80 -5.84 4.35 -12.47
N VAL A 81 -6.77 3.39 -12.42
CA VAL A 81 -8.00 3.55 -11.63
C VAL A 81 -7.99 2.58 -10.47
N VAL A 82 -7.99 3.14 -9.25
CA VAL A 82 -8.09 2.35 -8.02
C VAL A 82 -9.56 2.26 -7.64
N ALA A 83 -10.16 1.10 -7.89
CA ALA A 83 -11.60 0.90 -7.74
C ALA A 83 -11.94 -0.13 -6.67
N THR A 84 -13.15 -0.02 -6.11
CA THR A 84 -13.78 -1.16 -5.42
C THR A 84 -14.43 -2.11 -6.45
N ASN A 85 -15.13 -3.12 -5.96
CA ASN A 85 -15.90 -4.09 -6.75
C ASN A 85 -16.94 -3.43 -7.70
N ILE A 86 -17.18 -2.13 -7.59
CA ILE A 86 -17.99 -1.37 -8.55
C ILE A 86 -17.46 -1.50 -10.00
N ALA A 87 -16.16 -1.70 -10.18
CA ALA A 87 -15.55 -1.91 -11.50
C ALA A 87 -15.86 -3.29 -12.12
N GLU A 88 -16.27 -4.28 -11.32
CA GLU A 88 -16.45 -5.68 -11.77
C GLU A 88 -17.70 -5.87 -12.64
N THR A 89 -18.74 -5.08 -12.44
CA THR A 89 -20.10 -5.48 -12.82
C THR A 89 -20.66 -4.89 -14.11
N SER A 90 -20.18 -3.74 -14.61
CA SER A 90 -20.66 -3.18 -15.91
C SER A 90 -19.95 -1.92 -16.42
N LEU A 91 -18.92 -1.41 -15.73
CA LEU A 91 -18.29 -0.15 -16.10
C LEU A 91 -17.10 -0.42 -17.03
N THR A 92 -17.28 -0.18 -18.33
CA THR A 92 -16.16 -0.22 -19.30
C THR A 92 -15.55 1.16 -19.44
N ILE A 93 -14.27 1.29 -19.07
CA ILE A 93 -13.46 2.48 -19.29
C ILE A 93 -12.80 2.33 -20.68
N PRO A 94 -12.92 3.31 -21.58
CA PRO A 94 -12.39 3.25 -22.94
C PRO A 94 -10.89 3.52 -23.04
#